data_AF-R7K7L2-F1
#
_entry.id   AF-R7K7L2-F1
#
_cell.length_a   1.000
_cell.length_b   1.000
_cell.length_c   1.000
_cell.angle_alpha   90.00
_cell.angle_beta   90.00
_cell.angle_gamma   90.00
#
_symmetry.space_group_name_H-M   'P 1'
#
loop_
_entity.id
_entity.type
_entity.pdbx_description
1 polymer ?
#
loop_
_entity_poly.entity_id
_entity_poly.type
_entity_poly.pdbx_seq_one_letter_code
_entity_poly.pdbx_strand_id
1 'polypeptide(L)'
;MSKKIVLFVILFFAVAGVILVGIFGTQASGSGNVLATELYFDVPAGADGKKMMSSPEIGEEGFVTVLLSDMITLSEDATYGKESLSYSMSVPDSAKEFVTLSSNGWLTFYKSVNVIITVRTTDGSNLSDKLYYFNDLDGDKPSDVEGPVFG
;
A
#
# COMPACT_ATOMS: atom_id res chain seq x y z
N MET A 1 -14.99 -62.58 20.89
CA MET A 1 -14.17 -61.41 21.30
C MET A 1 -14.93 -60.67 22.39
N SER A 2 -14.33 -60.38 23.55
CA SER A 2 -15.02 -59.76 24.69
C SER A 2 -15.47 -58.34 24.35
N LYS A 3 -16.69 -57.92 24.75
CA LYS A 3 -17.21 -56.55 24.54
C LYS A 3 -16.23 -55.46 24.99
N LYS A 4 -15.42 -55.76 26.02
CA LYS A 4 -14.37 -54.86 26.54
C LYS A 4 -13.23 -54.63 25.54
N ILE A 5 -12.88 -55.63 24.74
CA ILE A 5 -11.80 -55.56 23.73
C ILE A 5 -12.25 -54.72 22.53
N VAL A 6 -13.51 -54.89 22.09
CA VAL A 6 -14.08 -54.10 20.99
C VAL A 6 -14.14 -52.62 21.34
N LEU A 7 -14.54 -52.29 22.57
CA LEU A 7 -14.60 -50.90 23.05
C LEU A 7 -13.21 -50.24 23.07
N PHE A 8 -12.19 -50.98 23.52
CA PHE A 8 -10.81 -50.50 23.57
C PHE A 8 -10.23 -50.22 22.19
N VAL A 9 -10.53 -51.06 21.20
CA VAL A 9 -10.06 -50.90 19.83
C VAL A 9 -10.69 -49.66 19.17
N ILE A 10 -12.01 -49.46 19.35
CA ILE A 10 -12.69 -48.26 18.81
C ILE A 10 -12.13 -46.99 19.44
N LEU A 11 -11.91 -46.98 20.75
CA LEU A 11 -11.34 -45.82 21.45
C LEU A 11 -9.91 -45.53 20.96
N PHE A 12 -9.10 -46.57 20.74
CA PHE A 12 -7.75 -46.42 20.22
C PHE A 12 -7.74 -45.81 18.80
N PHE A 13 -8.61 -46.27 17.90
CA PHE A 13 -8.71 -45.70 16.55
C PHE A 13 -9.28 -44.28 16.53
N ALA A 14 -10.23 -43.96 17.42
CA ALA A 14 -10.76 -42.60 17.55
C ALA A 14 -9.69 -41.62 18.04
N VAL A 15 -8.90 -42.00 19.05
CA VAL A 15 -7.81 -41.16 19.58
C VAL A 15 -6.67 -41.06 18.57
N ALA A 16 -6.27 -42.15 17.93
CA ALA A 16 -5.25 -42.15 16.90
C ALA A 16 -5.66 -41.29 15.70
N GLY A 17 -6.93 -41.34 15.27
CA GLY A 17 -7.46 -40.50 14.19
C GLY A 17 -7.42 -39.01 14.51
N VAL A 18 -7.79 -38.61 15.74
CA VAL A 18 -7.72 -37.20 16.18
C VAL A 18 -6.27 -36.71 16.26
N ILE A 19 -5.35 -37.53 16.77
CA ILE A 19 -3.93 -37.18 16.84
C ILE A 19 -3.33 -37.08 15.42
N LEU A 20 -3.69 -37.98 14.51
CA LEU A 20 -3.22 -37.95 13.12
C LEU A 20 -3.74 -36.70 12.38
N VAL A 21 -5.02 -36.36 12.54
CA VAL A 21 -5.58 -35.12 11.97
C VAL A 21 -4.98 -33.87 12.64
N GLY A 22 -4.63 -33.91 13.93
CA GLY A 22 -3.94 -32.81 14.60
C GLY A 22 -2.50 -32.59 14.13
N ILE A 23 -1.77 -33.65 13.79
CA ILE A 23 -0.38 -33.58 13.32
C ILE A 23 -0.31 -33.25 11.82
N PHE A 24 -1.24 -33.77 10.99
CA PHE A 24 -1.28 -33.47 9.55
C PHE A 24 -2.10 -32.23 9.19
N GLY A 25 -3.10 -31.87 10.00
CA GLY A 25 -3.92 -30.66 9.81
C GLY A 25 -3.18 -29.37 10.21
N THR A 26 -2.12 -29.47 11.00
CA THR A 26 -1.23 -28.34 11.32
C THR A 26 -0.12 -28.12 10.28
N GLN A 27 0.00 -29.01 9.29
CA GLN A 27 0.92 -28.85 8.16
C GLN A 27 0.19 -28.46 6.85
N ALA A 28 -0.86 -27.65 6.95
CA ALA A 28 -1.23 -26.74 5.88
C ALA A 28 -0.50 -25.39 6.08
N SER A 29 0.82 -25.42 6.25
CA SER A 29 1.67 -24.23 6.10
C SER A 29 2.04 -24.10 4.63
N GLY A 30 1.03 -23.79 3.81
CA GLY A 30 1.22 -23.39 2.43
C GLY A 30 1.19 -21.87 2.37
N SER A 31 2.37 -21.24 2.51
CA SER A 31 2.64 -19.84 2.19
C SER A 31 1.63 -18.84 2.78
N GLY A 32 1.81 -18.47 4.06
CA GLY A 32 1.17 -17.24 4.56
C GLY A 32 1.59 -16.06 3.67
N ASN A 33 0.67 -15.13 3.40
CA ASN A 33 0.99 -13.92 2.64
C ASN A 33 2.22 -13.25 3.28
N VAL A 34 3.27 -13.05 2.48
CA VAL A 34 4.42 -12.24 2.84
C VAL A 34 4.00 -10.79 2.73
N LEU A 35 3.96 -10.11 3.87
CA LEU A 35 3.67 -8.69 3.96
C LEU A 35 4.85 -7.88 3.42
N ALA A 36 4.56 -6.75 2.79
CA ALA A 36 5.59 -5.79 2.43
C ALA A 36 6.35 -5.32 3.68
N THR A 37 7.67 -5.17 3.54
CA THR A 37 8.59 -4.69 4.58
C THR A 37 9.17 -3.32 4.24
N GLU A 38 9.10 -2.93 2.97
CA GLU A 38 9.62 -1.69 2.40
C GLU A 38 8.54 -1.11 1.48
N LEU A 39 8.26 0.17 1.66
CA LEU A 39 7.47 0.99 0.76
C LEU A 39 8.04 2.40 0.82
N TYR A 40 8.51 2.91 -0.30
CA TYR A 40 9.00 4.27 -0.35
C TYR A 40 8.98 4.85 -1.77
N PHE A 41 8.83 6.17 -1.88
CA PHE A 41 9.07 6.88 -3.14
C PHE A 41 10.57 6.96 -3.43
N ASP A 42 10.97 6.63 -4.67
CA ASP A 42 12.34 6.66 -5.20
C ASP A 42 12.82 8.09 -5.49
N VAL A 43 12.63 8.96 -4.51
CA VAL A 43 12.95 10.38 -4.56
C VAL A 43 13.87 10.69 -3.38
N PRO A 44 15.06 11.28 -3.61
CA PRO A 44 15.95 11.66 -2.54
C PRO A 44 15.27 12.65 -1.59
N ALA A 45 15.47 12.45 -0.29
CA ALA A 45 15.00 13.41 0.70
C ALA A 45 15.88 14.68 0.66
N GLY A 46 15.22 15.84 0.75
CA GLY A 46 15.89 17.13 0.93
C GLY A 46 16.46 17.29 2.33
N ALA A 47 17.08 18.45 2.59
CA ALA A 47 17.68 18.76 3.90
C ALA A 47 16.66 18.78 5.06
N ASP A 48 15.37 18.96 4.76
CA ASP A 48 14.27 18.91 5.71
C ASP A 48 13.67 17.49 5.88
N GLY A 49 14.28 16.49 5.26
CA GLY A 49 13.84 15.09 5.30
C GLY A 49 12.68 14.76 4.35
N LYS A 50 12.14 15.75 3.61
CA LYS A 50 11.00 15.54 2.72
C LYS A 50 11.46 15.10 1.33
N LYS A 51 10.73 14.14 0.77
CA LYS A 51 10.90 13.73 -0.63
C LYS A 51 10.15 14.72 -1.51
N MET A 52 10.88 15.64 -2.11
CA MET A 52 10.31 16.69 -2.94
C MET A 52 10.57 16.41 -4.41
N MET A 53 9.56 16.65 -5.23
CA MET A 53 9.66 16.55 -6.68
C MET A 53 8.95 17.74 -7.32
N SER A 54 9.47 18.19 -8.45
CA SER A 54 8.76 19.15 -9.29
C SER A 54 7.80 18.41 -10.22
N SER A 55 6.60 18.95 -10.45
CA SER A 55 5.74 18.42 -11.52
C SER A 55 6.48 18.56 -12.84
N PRO A 56 6.31 17.62 -13.78
CA PRO A 56 6.74 17.84 -15.15
C PRO A 56 6.13 19.14 -15.70
N GLU A 57 6.81 19.76 -16.67
CA GLU A 57 6.27 20.95 -17.33
C GLU A 57 4.94 20.62 -18.02
N ILE A 58 3.94 21.47 -17.82
CA ILE A 58 2.66 21.36 -18.52
C ILE A 58 2.88 21.84 -19.94
N GLY A 59 2.82 20.91 -20.89
CA GLY A 59 2.97 21.19 -22.31
C GLY A 59 1.74 21.85 -22.94
N GLU A 60 1.75 21.96 -24.26
CA GLU A 60 0.68 22.61 -25.03
C GLU A 60 -0.71 21.96 -24.86
N GLU A 61 -0.75 20.68 -24.47
CA GLU A 61 -1.97 19.93 -24.14
C GLU A 61 -2.71 20.48 -22.91
N GLY A 62 -2.06 21.35 -22.12
CA GLY A 62 -2.67 22.01 -20.96
C GLY A 62 -2.78 21.13 -19.71
N PHE A 63 -2.24 19.91 -19.75
CA PHE A 63 -2.09 19.04 -18.59
C PHE A 63 -0.86 18.14 -18.70
N VAL A 64 -0.45 17.56 -17.57
CA VAL A 64 0.54 16.49 -17.53
C VAL A 64 0.14 15.42 -16.53
N THR A 65 0.44 14.17 -16.86
CA THR A 65 0.05 13.01 -16.07
C THR A 65 1.27 12.17 -15.70
N VAL A 66 1.31 11.72 -14.46
CA VAL A 66 2.39 10.90 -13.89
C VAL A 66 1.77 9.67 -13.21
N LEU A 67 2.38 8.51 -13.42
CA LEU A 67 2.00 7.28 -12.72
C LEU A 67 2.85 7.14 -11.45
N LEU A 68 2.21 7.26 -10.28
CA LEU A 68 2.91 7.24 -8.99
C LEU A 68 3.62 5.92 -8.72
N SER A 69 3.09 4.79 -9.20
CA SER A 69 3.70 3.47 -9.01
C SER A 69 5.07 3.33 -9.67
N ASP A 70 5.36 4.12 -10.70
CA ASP A 70 6.66 4.08 -11.40
C ASP A 70 7.78 4.71 -10.56
N MET A 71 7.40 5.50 -9.55
CA MET A 71 8.34 6.19 -8.65
C MET A 71 8.39 5.55 -7.26
N ILE A 72 7.87 4.34 -7.11
CA ILE A 72 7.78 3.65 -5.81
C ILE A 72 8.63 2.38 -5.84
N THR A 73 9.41 2.17 -4.79
CA THR A 73 9.91 0.85 -4.43
C THR A 73 8.97 0.22 -3.41
N LEU A 74 8.61 -1.03 -3.68
CA LEU A 74 7.87 -1.93 -2.80
C LEU A 74 8.70 -3.21 -2.67
N SER A 75 8.70 -3.84 -1.49
CA SER A 75 9.38 -5.12 -1.27
C SER A 75 9.12 -6.13 -2.37
N GLU A 76 10.19 -6.65 -2.98
CA GLU A 76 10.11 -7.63 -4.08
C GLU A 76 9.56 -8.99 -3.63
N ASP A 77 9.70 -9.31 -2.34
CA ASP A 77 9.23 -10.56 -1.74
C ASP A 77 7.79 -10.49 -1.22
N ALA A 78 7.16 -9.31 -1.27
CA ALA A 78 5.76 -9.16 -0.90
C ALA A 78 4.86 -10.00 -1.81
N THR A 79 3.82 -10.61 -1.22
CA THR A 79 2.86 -11.42 -1.97
C THR A 79 2.00 -10.58 -2.92
N TYR A 80 1.73 -9.33 -2.55
CA TYR A 80 0.99 -8.39 -3.39
C TYR A 80 1.92 -7.29 -3.88
N GLY A 81 1.82 -6.98 -5.17
CA GLY A 81 2.62 -5.94 -5.81
C GLY A 81 2.02 -4.54 -5.66
N LYS A 82 2.45 -3.63 -6.54
CA LYS A 82 2.04 -2.21 -6.52
C LYS A 82 0.54 -2.00 -6.78
N GLU A 83 -0.17 -3.01 -7.28
CA GLU A 83 -1.62 -3.05 -7.38
C GLU A 83 -2.34 -3.04 -6.02
N SER A 84 -1.62 -3.36 -4.94
CA SER A 84 -2.12 -3.31 -3.55
C SER A 84 -1.79 -1.99 -2.83
N LEU A 85 -1.48 -0.95 -3.60
CA LEU A 85 -1.23 0.39 -3.07
C LEU A 85 -2.51 1.23 -3.09
N SER A 86 -2.73 1.95 -2.00
CA SER A 86 -3.73 3.00 -1.90
C SER A 86 -3.05 4.36 -1.92
N TYR A 87 -3.59 5.27 -2.71
CA TYR A 87 -3.08 6.63 -2.87
C TYR A 87 -4.09 7.64 -2.31
N SER A 88 -3.59 8.69 -1.67
CA SER A 88 -4.40 9.82 -1.23
C SER A 88 -3.64 11.13 -1.45
N MET A 89 -4.38 12.22 -1.57
CA MET A 89 -3.86 13.53 -1.94
C MET A 89 -4.37 14.59 -0.97
N SER A 90 -3.44 15.38 -0.40
CA SER A 90 -3.75 16.64 0.26
C SER A 90 -3.38 17.79 -0.67
N VAL A 91 -4.36 18.65 -0.93
CA VAL A 91 -4.26 19.81 -1.83
C VAL A 91 -5.02 20.98 -1.20
N PRO A 92 -4.53 22.24 -1.31
CA PRO A 92 -5.29 23.40 -0.88
C PRO A 92 -6.64 23.51 -1.61
N ASP A 93 -7.66 24.06 -0.95
CA ASP A 93 -8.98 24.25 -1.56
C ASP A 93 -8.93 25.09 -2.85
N SER A 94 -8.03 26.08 -2.89
CA SER A 94 -7.76 26.95 -4.04
C SER A 94 -7.16 26.21 -5.25
N ALA A 95 -6.66 24.99 -5.05
CA ALA A 95 -5.93 24.21 -6.05
C ALA A 95 -6.62 22.89 -6.45
N LYS A 96 -7.71 22.51 -5.78
CA LYS A 96 -8.41 21.22 -5.99
C LYS A 96 -8.85 20.97 -7.43
N GLU A 97 -9.24 22.02 -8.15
CA GLU A 97 -9.70 21.89 -9.55
C GLU A 97 -8.54 21.66 -10.55
N PHE A 98 -7.29 21.92 -10.14
CA PHE A 98 -6.13 21.85 -11.03
C PHE A 98 -5.29 20.59 -10.86
N VAL A 99 -5.71 19.66 -10.02
CA VAL A 99 -5.04 18.37 -9.84
C VAL A 99 -6.05 17.26 -9.57
N THR A 100 -5.85 16.12 -10.21
CA THR A 100 -6.67 14.92 -9.98
C THR A 100 -5.79 13.73 -9.64
N LEU A 101 -6.24 12.93 -8.68
CA LEU A 101 -5.61 11.66 -8.32
C LEU A 101 -6.62 10.53 -8.56
N SER A 102 -6.26 9.60 -9.45
CA SER A 102 -7.04 8.39 -9.70
C SER A 102 -6.67 7.28 -8.71
N SER A 103 -7.60 6.36 -8.45
CA SER A 103 -7.40 5.26 -7.50
C SER A 103 -6.25 4.31 -7.86
N ASN A 104 -5.90 4.22 -9.14
CA ASN A 104 -4.76 3.46 -9.65
C ASN A 104 -3.43 4.24 -9.65
N GLY A 105 -3.39 5.42 -9.05
CA GLY A 105 -2.15 6.19 -8.86
C GLY A 105 -1.78 7.12 -10.02
N TRP A 106 -2.67 7.34 -11.00
CA TRP A 106 -2.47 8.42 -11.97
C TRP A 106 -2.73 9.78 -11.34
N LEU A 107 -1.69 10.61 -11.30
CA LEU A 107 -1.73 12.00 -10.83
C LEU A 107 -1.65 12.92 -12.04
N THR A 108 -2.68 13.76 -12.24
CA THR A 108 -2.74 14.70 -13.36
C THR A 108 -2.74 16.13 -12.85
N PHE A 109 -1.84 16.96 -13.37
CA PHE A 109 -1.76 18.39 -13.11
C PHE A 109 -2.25 19.19 -14.33
N TYR A 110 -3.16 20.13 -14.09
CA TYR A 110 -3.64 21.11 -15.07
C TYR A 110 -3.02 22.50 -14.85
N LYS A 111 -2.39 22.69 -13.69
CA LYS A 111 -1.60 23.89 -13.35
C LYS A 111 -0.50 23.49 -12.36
N SER A 112 0.57 24.27 -12.29
CA SER A 112 1.54 24.18 -11.19
C SER A 112 0.83 24.47 -9.87
N VAL A 113 0.73 23.46 -9.02
CA VAL A 113 0.10 23.55 -7.69
C VAL A 113 0.91 22.77 -6.66
N ASN A 114 0.68 23.08 -5.38
CA ASN A 114 1.30 22.40 -4.26
C ASN A 114 0.44 21.23 -3.76
N VAL A 115 1.02 20.03 -3.68
CA VAL A 115 0.30 18.79 -3.39
C VAL A 115 1.16 17.87 -2.51
N ILE A 116 0.53 17.19 -1.54
CA ILE A 116 1.15 16.09 -0.79
C ILE A 116 0.44 14.80 -1.18
N ILE A 117 1.21 13.84 -1.68
CA ILE A 117 0.73 12.50 -1.99
C ILE A 117 1.16 11.58 -0.86
N THR A 118 0.21 10.80 -0.34
CA THR A 118 0.48 9.71 0.59
C THR A 118 0.15 8.40 -0.08
N VAL A 119 1.10 7.47 -0.10
CA VAL A 119 0.88 6.09 -0.50
C VAL A 119 0.87 5.18 0.72
N ARG A 120 0.01 4.16 0.71
CA ARG A 120 -0.09 3.14 1.76
C ARG A 120 -0.26 1.75 1.17
N THR A 121 0.28 0.74 1.84
CA THR A 121 -0.04 -0.65 1.53
C THR A 121 -1.44 -1.00 2.01
N THR A 122 -2.12 -1.90 1.29
CA THR A 122 -3.41 -2.48 1.71
C THR A 122 -3.30 -3.97 2.08
N ASP A 123 -2.09 -4.52 2.06
CA ASP A 123 -1.81 -5.92 2.38
C ASP A 123 -1.81 -6.24 3.88
N GLY A 124 -1.92 -5.21 4.73
CA GLY A 124 -1.89 -5.32 6.19
C GLY A 124 -0.55 -4.97 6.84
N SER A 125 0.49 -4.68 6.06
CA SER A 125 1.79 -4.21 6.58
C SER A 125 1.72 -2.81 7.19
N ASN A 126 0.70 -2.01 6.83
CA ASN A 126 0.48 -0.63 7.28
C ASN A 126 1.66 0.32 6.98
N LEU A 127 2.45 0.01 5.95
CA LEU A 127 3.51 0.89 5.50
C LEU A 127 2.90 2.11 4.79
N SER A 128 3.59 3.24 4.91
CA SER A 128 3.21 4.47 4.23
C SER A 128 4.41 5.36 3.94
N ASP A 129 4.37 6.07 2.82
CA ASP A 129 5.36 7.10 2.50
C ASP A 129 4.68 8.32 1.84
N LYS A 130 5.39 9.45 1.81
CA LYS A 130 4.89 10.73 1.30
C LYS A 130 5.79 11.31 0.22
N LEU A 131 5.16 11.90 -0.80
CA LEU A 131 5.81 12.67 -1.86
C LEU A 131 5.22 14.07 -1.89
N TYR A 132 6.09 15.07 -1.93
CA TYR A 132 5.73 16.48 -1.90
C TYR A 132 5.99 17.12 -3.26
N TYR A 133 4.94 17.67 -3.87
CA TYR A 133 5.03 18.53 -5.03
C TYR A 133 4.85 19.98 -4.59
N PHE A 134 5.91 20.78 -4.56
CA PHE A 134 5.84 22.21 -4.22
C PHE A 134 6.22 23.07 -5.43
N ASN A 135 5.32 23.08 -6.42
CA ASN A 135 5.54 23.71 -7.72
C ASN A 135 5.09 25.15 -7.80
N ASP A 136 4.21 25.58 -6.88
CA ASP A 136 3.72 26.95 -6.80
C ASP A 136 4.40 27.64 -5.61
N LEU A 137 5.45 28.41 -5.88
CA LEU A 137 6.24 29.09 -4.84
C LEU A 137 5.44 30.15 -4.09
N ASP A 138 4.46 30.75 -4.76
CA ASP A 138 3.59 31.80 -4.21
C ASP A 138 2.23 31.26 -3.75
N GLY A 139 1.90 30.02 -4.15
CA GLY A 139 0.66 29.34 -3.81
C GLY A 139 0.62 28.80 -2.39
N ASP A 140 -0.61 28.55 -1.92
CA ASP A 140 -0.86 27.94 -0.63
C ASP A 140 -0.20 26.55 -0.55
N LYS A 141 0.29 26.19 0.64
CA LYS A 141 0.82 24.85 0.88
C LYS A 141 -0.28 23.97 1.50
N PRO A 142 -0.47 22.74 1.00
CA PRO A 142 -1.39 21.80 1.63
C PRO A 142 -0.98 21.51 3.08
N SER A 143 -1.97 21.24 3.91
CA SER A 143 -1.71 20.71 5.25
C SER A 143 -1.22 19.27 5.14
N ASP A 144 -0.23 18.95 5.96
CA ASP A 144 0.27 17.59 6.11
C ASP A 144 -0.74 16.81 6.98
N VAL A 145 -1.74 16.21 6.32
CA VAL A 145 -2.79 15.45 7.01
C VAL A 145 -2.34 14.00 7.13
N GLU A 146 -2.25 13.49 8.35
CA GLU A 146 -2.07 12.06 8.59
C GLU A 146 -3.40 11.32 8.41
N GLY A 147 -3.59 10.68 7.25
CA GLY A 147 -4.78 9.86 7.00
C GLY A 147 -5.13 9.75 5.52
N PRO A 148 -5.99 8.80 5.14
CA PRO A 148 -6.52 8.76 3.80
C PRO A 148 -7.39 9.99 3.55
N VAL A 149 -6.89 10.94 2.75
CA VAL A 149 -7.68 12.06 2.26
C VAL A 149 -8.44 11.58 1.02
N PHE A 150 -9.65 11.05 1.26
CA PHE A 150 -10.62 10.83 0.20
C PHE A 150 -11.35 12.16 -0.05
N GLY A 151 -11.29 12.66 -1.28
CA GLY A 151 -12.17 13.70 -1.82
C GLY A 151 -13.24 13.08 -2.68
#